data_AF-A0A3M9MGS2-F1
#
_entry.id   AF-A0A3M9MGS2-F1
#
_cell.length_a   1.000
_cell.length_b   1.000
_cell.length_c   1.000
_cell.angle_alpha   90.00
_cell.angle_beta   90.00
_cell.angle_gamma   90.00
#
_symmetry.space_group_name_H-M   'P 1'
#
loop_
_entity.id
_entity.type
_entity.pdbx_description
1 polymer ?
#
loop_
_entity_poly.entity_id
_entity_poly.type
_entity_poly.pdbx_seq_one_letter_code
_entity_poly.pdbx_strand_id
1 'polypeptide(L)'
;MGIIVDVRWVVPPQPRVELFAAIRADPRSGMPGSARVLSKLIGKRCRNSPTQPHVLSLGIVVVLLEVGGMYLYYLTPLFGYTERHMWAHVVVHLHMFAAGCLFSWYVVGRDPMPTRPSILRRGLVLFVAAGAHDVLAKLMYAHTLPADAGTIAQLRDGAQLMFYGGDMIDLLLAAALMTQWYARGGRELDRSHRRAITLSAH
;
A
#
# COMPACT_ATOMS: atom_id res chain seq x y z
N MET A 1 -57.02 13.34 -20.60
CA MET A 1 -56.11 12.43 -19.87
C MET A 1 -54.70 12.99 -19.99
N GLY A 2 -54.20 13.66 -18.96
CA GLY A 2 -52.88 14.29 -18.98
C GLY A 2 -52.83 15.50 -18.06
N ILE A 3 -52.33 15.33 -16.83
CA ILE A 3 -51.87 16.43 -15.99
C ILE A 3 -50.61 15.96 -15.26
N ILE A 4 -49.57 16.77 -15.46
CA ILE A 4 -48.23 16.75 -14.87
C ILE A 4 -48.35 17.13 -13.39
N VAL A 5 -47.69 16.39 -12.50
CA VAL A 5 -47.59 16.77 -11.08
C VAL A 5 -46.19 17.33 -10.82
N ASP A 6 -46.12 18.66 -10.75
CA ASP A 6 -45.05 19.44 -10.12
C ASP A 6 -45.23 19.32 -8.60
N VAL A 7 -44.25 18.73 -7.90
CA VAL A 7 -44.22 18.65 -6.44
C VAL A 7 -43.12 19.56 -5.95
N ARG A 8 -43.49 20.82 -5.74
CA ARG A 8 -42.70 21.78 -4.99
C ARG A 8 -43.57 22.32 -3.86
N TRP A 9 -42.94 22.45 -2.69
CA TRP A 9 -43.42 23.07 -1.44
C TRP A 9 -44.04 22.13 -0.40
N VAL A 10 -43.39 22.02 0.76
CA VAL A 10 -43.67 22.82 1.96
C VAL A 10 -42.85 22.23 3.12
N VAL A 11 -41.77 22.92 3.56
CA VAL A 11 -41.28 22.84 4.94
C VAL A 11 -40.73 24.22 5.34
N PRO A 12 -41.27 24.87 6.40
CA PRO A 12 -40.87 26.20 6.84
C PRO A 12 -39.54 26.22 7.63
N PRO A 13 -38.89 27.39 7.77
CA PRO A 13 -37.59 27.53 8.44
C PRO A 13 -37.71 27.52 9.97
N GLN A 14 -36.80 26.80 10.64
CA GLN A 14 -36.60 26.87 12.10
C GLN A 14 -35.31 27.66 12.41
N PRO A 15 -35.37 28.73 13.23
CA PRO A 15 -34.20 29.43 13.73
C PRO A 15 -33.87 28.93 15.14
N ARG A 16 -32.76 28.22 15.33
CA ARG A 16 -32.05 28.03 16.63
C ARG A 16 -30.86 27.08 16.47
N VAL A 17 -29.72 27.61 16.01
CA VAL A 17 -28.40 26.99 16.27
C VAL A 17 -27.34 28.03 16.65
N GLU A 18 -27.75 29.25 16.99
CA GLU A 18 -26.80 30.31 17.41
C GLU A 18 -26.18 30.07 18.79
N LEU A 19 -26.71 29.12 19.59
CA LEU A 19 -26.20 28.87 20.94
C LEU A 19 -24.94 27.99 21.00
N PHE A 20 -24.58 27.30 19.92
CA PHE A 20 -23.34 26.50 19.86
C PHE A 20 -22.18 27.19 19.14
N ALA A 21 -22.42 28.36 18.53
CA ALA A 21 -21.40 29.13 17.83
C ALA A 21 -20.39 29.83 18.78
N ALA A 22 -20.73 29.99 20.06
CA ALA A 22 -19.92 30.74 21.02
C ALA A 22 -18.87 29.90 21.79
N ILE A 23 -18.77 28.57 21.60
CA ILE A 23 -17.84 27.69 22.35
C ILE A 23 -16.83 27.01 21.41
N ARG A 24 -16.45 27.68 20.31
CA ARG A 24 -15.28 27.29 19.52
C ARG A 24 -14.54 28.51 19.00
N ALA A 25 -14.15 29.39 19.93
CA ALA A 25 -13.06 30.31 19.66
C ALA A 25 -11.81 29.48 19.32
N ASP A 26 -11.44 29.49 18.05
CA ASP A 26 -10.22 28.89 17.53
C ASP A 26 -9.03 29.68 18.10
N PRO A 27 -8.08 29.06 18.84
CA PRO A 27 -6.91 29.76 19.41
C PRO A 27 -5.91 30.26 18.34
N ARG A 28 -6.31 30.32 17.06
CA ARG A 28 -5.44 30.66 15.92
C ARG A 28 -5.84 31.93 15.17
N SER A 29 -6.83 32.68 15.65
CA SER A 29 -7.33 33.89 14.97
C SER A 29 -6.38 35.11 15.02
N GLY A 30 -5.05 34.90 15.06
CA GLY A 30 -4.09 36.00 15.19
C GLY A 30 -2.62 35.65 14.92
N MET A 31 -2.29 34.78 13.95
CA MET A 31 -0.88 34.50 13.65
C MET A 31 -0.35 35.26 12.41
N PRO A 32 0.74 36.05 12.53
CA PRO A 32 1.35 36.78 11.41
C PRO A 32 1.98 35.85 10.37
N GLY A 33 2.20 36.36 9.15
CA GLY A 33 2.61 35.61 7.95
C GLY A 33 3.86 34.71 8.07
N SER A 34 4.69 34.91 9.10
CA SER A 34 5.84 34.07 9.46
C SER A 34 5.45 32.66 9.92
N ALA A 35 4.26 32.48 10.52
CA ALA A 35 3.75 31.16 10.96
C ALA A 35 3.44 30.22 9.78
N ARG A 36 3.19 30.77 8.58
CA ARG A 36 2.92 30.02 7.34
C ARG A 36 4.18 29.42 6.72
N VAL A 37 5.31 30.12 6.84
CA VAL A 37 6.64 29.60 6.45
C VAL A 37 7.09 28.56 7.46
N LEU A 38 6.82 28.80 8.75
CA LEU A 38 7.11 27.85 9.81
C LEU A 38 6.29 26.56 9.67
N SER A 39 5.02 26.61 9.25
CA SER A 39 4.23 25.38 9.01
C SER A 39 4.71 24.60 7.79
N LYS A 40 5.19 25.28 6.72
CA LYS A 40 5.84 24.63 5.57
C LYS A 40 7.19 24.02 5.95
N LEU A 41 7.97 24.67 6.82
CA LEU A 41 9.24 24.15 7.33
C LEU A 41 9.04 23.00 8.33
N ILE A 42 8.02 23.06 9.19
CA ILE A 42 7.62 21.98 10.11
C ILE A 42 7.08 20.79 9.31
N GLY A 43 6.30 21.02 8.23
CA GLY A 43 5.85 19.98 7.31
C GLY A 43 7.02 19.30 6.55
N LYS A 44 8.09 20.05 6.23
CA LYS A 44 9.35 19.49 5.71
C LYS A 44 10.18 18.78 6.78
N ARG A 45 10.15 19.24 8.04
CA ARG A 45 10.90 18.64 9.15
C ARG A 45 10.28 17.31 9.62
N CYS A 46 8.96 17.18 9.64
CA CYS A 46 8.29 15.90 9.93
C CYS A 46 8.49 14.85 8.81
N ARG A 47 8.76 15.29 7.57
CA ARG A 47 9.21 14.41 6.47
C ARG A 47 10.62 13.85 6.71
N ASN A 48 11.40 14.48 7.59
CA ASN A 48 12.77 14.16 7.94
C ASN A 48 12.90 13.71 9.42
N SER A 49 11.86 13.11 10.01
CA SER A 49 11.95 12.57 11.39
C SER A 49 13.07 11.51 11.49
N PRO A 50 13.90 11.51 12.56
CA PRO A 50 15.03 10.59 12.72
C PRO A 50 14.64 9.12 12.97
N THR A 51 13.34 8.78 13.02
CA THR A 51 12.84 7.40 13.18
C THR A 51 12.89 6.58 11.87
N GLN A 52 13.57 7.08 10.84
CA GLN A 52 13.63 6.47 9.51
C GLN A 52 14.45 5.18 9.34
N PRO A 53 15.49 4.85 10.14
CA PRO A 53 16.25 3.62 9.87
C PRO A 53 15.36 2.38 10.01
N HIS A 54 14.56 2.32 11.08
CA HIS A 54 13.73 1.14 11.39
C HIS A 54 12.68 0.83 10.31
N VAL A 55 12.14 1.85 9.64
CA VAL A 55 11.11 1.68 8.60
C VAL A 55 11.74 1.24 7.28
N LEU A 56 12.94 1.74 6.96
CA LEU A 56 13.67 1.31 5.77
C LEU A 56 14.16 -0.14 5.93
N SER A 57 14.68 -0.48 7.11
CA SER A 57 15.05 -1.85 7.48
C SER A 57 13.88 -2.81 7.31
N LEU A 58 12.67 -2.42 7.73
CA LEU A 58 11.49 -3.27 7.60
C LEU A 58 11.13 -3.56 6.14
N GLY A 59 11.15 -2.55 5.26
CA GLY A 59 10.85 -2.76 3.84
C GLY A 59 11.84 -3.72 3.17
N ILE A 60 13.13 -3.60 3.48
CA ILE A 60 14.18 -4.49 2.96
C ILE A 60 13.98 -5.91 3.48
N VAL A 61 13.76 -6.07 4.79
CA VAL A 61 13.55 -7.39 5.42
C VAL A 61 12.34 -8.10 4.81
N VAL A 62 11.25 -7.38 4.60
CA VAL A 62 10.01 -7.94 4.05
C VAL A 62 10.19 -8.40 2.59
N VAL A 63 10.88 -7.63 1.75
CA VAL A 63 11.24 -8.06 0.38
C VAL A 63 12.16 -9.26 0.40
N LEU A 64 13.17 -9.28 1.27
CA LEU A 64 14.11 -10.39 1.36
C LEU A 64 13.45 -11.68 1.84
N LEU A 65 12.49 -11.60 2.77
CA LEU A 65 11.72 -12.76 3.23
C LEU A 65 10.88 -13.35 2.10
N GLU A 66 10.22 -12.48 1.33
CA GLU A 66 9.28 -12.89 0.29
C GLU A 66 10.00 -13.36 -0.99
N VAL A 67 10.81 -12.51 -1.61
CA VAL A 67 11.60 -12.85 -2.80
C VAL A 67 12.72 -13.82 -2.48
N GLY A 68 13.47 -13.57 -1.40
CA GLY A 68 14.69 -14.33 -1.09
C GLY A 68 14.40 -15.79 -0.75
N GLY A 69 13.32 -16.06 0.00
CA GLY A 69 12.86 -17.42 0.25
C GLY A 69 12.53 -18.16 -1.05
N MET A 70 11.79 -17.49 -1.95
CA MET A 70 11.40 -18.07 -3.23
C MET A 70 12.61 -18.33 -4.14
N TYR A 71 13.55 -17.39 -4.24
CA TYR A 71 14.80 -17.59 -4.97
C TYR A 71 15.58 -18.78 -4.43
N LEU A 72 15.70 -18.90 -3.11
CA LEU A 72 16.37 -20.03 -2.49
C LEU A 72 15.67 -21.34 -2.83
N TYR A 73 14.34 -21.36 -2.84
CA TYR A 73 13.56 -22.55 -3.17
C TYR A 73 13.76 -23.03 -4.61
N TYR A 74 13.74 -22.11 -5.59
CA TYR A 74 13.79 -22.47 -7.01
C TYR A 74 15.21 -22.59 -7.60
N LEU A 75 16.20 -21.82 -7.10
CA LEU A 75 17.57 -21.85 -7.64
C LEU A 75 18.49 -22.85 -6.94
N THR A 76 18.09 -23.40 -5.79
CA THR A 76 18.93 -24.35 -5.04
C THR A 76 18.33 -25.76 -5.05
N PRO A 77 19.07 -26.78 -4.57
CA PRO A 77 18.55 -28.14 -4.42
C PRO A 77 17.40 -28.28 -3.39
N LEU A 78 16.96 -27.18 -2.76
CA LEU A 78 15.92 -27.17 -1.73
C LEU A 78 14.59 -27.74 -2.25
N PHE A 79 14.22 -27.45 -3.50
CA PHE A 79 13.04 -28.05 -4.13
C PHE A 79 13.08 -29.59 -4.09
N GLY A 80 14.19 -30.19 -4.54
CA GLY A 80 14.35 -31.66 -4.51
C GLY A 80 14.41 -32.22 -3.08
N TYR A 81 14.83 -31.41 -2.11
CA TYR A 81 14.79 -31.80 -0.70
C TYR A 81 13.35 -31.84 -0.15
N THR A 82 12.52 -30.85 -0.49
CA THR A 82 11.12 -30.79 -0.06
C THR A 82 10.28 -31.90 -0.67
N GLU A 83 10.56 -32.31 -1.91
CA GLU A 83 9.88 -33.45 -2.55
C GLU A 83 10.13 -34.77 -1.81
N ARG A 84 11.30 -34.93 -1.18
CA ARG A 84 11.65 -36.14 -0.41
C ARG A 84 11.20 -36.10 1.05
N HIS A 85 10.93 -34.91 1.59
CA HIS A 85 10.63 -34.72 3.02
C HIS A 85 9.38 -33.85 3.21
N MET A 86 8.27 -34.49 3.59
CA MET A 86 6.99 -33.81 3.80
C MET A 86 7.07 -32.66 4.81
N TRP A 87 7.81 -32.81 5.91
CA TRP A 87 7.95 -31.75 6.91
C TRP A 87 8.64 -30.52 6.33
N ALA A 88 9.66 -30.72 5.48
CA ALA A 88 10.38 -29.63 4.84
C ALA A 88 9.48 -28.93 3.81
N HIS A 89 8.70 -29.70 3.06
CA HIS A 89 7.68 -29.16 2.16
C HIS A 89 6.70 -28.24 2.90
N VAL A 90 6.13 -28.69 4.03
CA VAL A 90 5.20 -27.88 4.83
C VAL A 90 5.86 -26.62 5.37
N VAL A 91 7.07 -26.71 5.93
CA VAL A 91 7.78 -25.56 6.50
C VAL A 91 8.08 -24.51 5.44
N VAL A 92 8.54 -24.92 4.25
CA VAL A 92 8.85 -24.01 3.16
C VAL A 92 7.58 -23.32 2.65
N HIS A 93 6.50 -24.06 2.40
CA HIS A 93 5.25 -23.46 1.93
C HIS A 93 4.62 -22.53 2.98
N LEU A 94 4.67 -22.90 4.26
CA LEU A 94 4.23 -22.04 5.35
C LEU A 94 5.07 -20.75 5.43
N HIS A 95 6.38 -20.85 5.22
CA HIS A 95 7.27 -19.70 5.17
C HIS A 95 6.90 -18.76 4.00
N MET A 96 6.75 -19.30 2.77
CA MET A 96 6.37 -18.48 1.61
C MET A 96 5.02 -17.79 1.82
N PHE A 97 4.03 -18.53 2.37
CA PHE A 97 2.72 -17.97 2.68
C PHE A 97 2.80 -16.86 3.73
N ALA A 98 3.51 -17.10 4.84
CA ALA A 98 3.68 -16.11 5.89
C ALA A 98 4.44 -14.86 5.40
N ALA A 99 5.49 -15.05 4.59
CA ALA A 99 6.23 -13.96 3.97
C ALA A 99 5.34 -13.13 3.03
N GLY A 100 4.53 -13.78 2.17
CA GLY A 100 3.56 -13.11 1.30
C GLY A 100 2.47 -12.35 2.06
N CYS A 101 1.96 -12.91 3.16
CA CYS A 101 1.04 -12.20 4.05
C CYS A 101 1.69 -10.97 4.69
N LEU A 102 2.92 -11.10 5.18
CA LEU A 102 3.67 -10.00 5.78
C LEU A 102 3.97 -8.89 4.75
N PHE A 103 4.35 -9.27 3.53
CA PHE A 103 4.56 -8.37 2.40
C PHE A 103 3.28 -7.61 2.05
N SER A 104 2.17 -8.34 1.88
CA SER A 104 0.85 -7.73 1.61
C SER A 104 0.44 -6.77 2.74
N TRP A 105 0.69 -7.14 3.99
CA TRP A 105 0.41 -6.28 5.15
C TRP A 105 1.29 -5.01 5.14
N TYR A 106 2.58 -5.12 4.82
CA TYR A 106 3.46 -3.95 4.66
C TYR A 106 3.01 -3.04 3.50
N VAL A 107 2.69 -3.64 2.34
CA VAL A 107 2.36 -2.92 1.11
C VAL A 107 0.96 -2.33 1.15
N VAL A 108 -0.04 -2.97 1.75
CA VAL A 108 -1.47 -2.54 1.71
C VAL A 108 -2.07 -2.33 3.10
N GLY A 109 -1.57 -3.01 4.14
CA GLY A 109 -2.16 -3.05 5.49
C GLY A 109 -2.57 -1.69 6.05
N ARG A 110 -3.80 -1.59 6.57
CA ARG A 110 -4.39 -0.33 7.02
C ARG A 110 -4.13 -0.09 8.51
N ASP A 111 -2.87 -0.03 8.90
CA ASP A 111 -2.50 0.18 10.30
C ASP A 111 -2.37 1.69 10.66
N PRO A 112 -3.02 2.18 11.74
CA PRO A 112 -2.76 3.50 12.34
C PRO A 112 -1.40 3.53 13.08
N MET A 113 -0.32 3.13 12.41
CA MET A 113 1.02 3.19 13.00
C MET A 113 1.55 4.65 12.95
N PRO A 114 2.07 5.21 14.06
CA PRO A 114 2.55 6.59 14.13
C PRO A 114 3.63 6.95 13.08
N THR A 115 4.37 5.95 12.60
CA THR A 115 5.49 6.09 11.67
C THR A 115 5.30 5.24 10.40
N ARG A 116 4.09 5.19 9.84
CA ARG A 116 3.84 4.40 8.63
C ARG A 116 4.75 4.84 7.47
N PRO A 117 5.39 3.90 6.74
CA PRO A 117 6.16 4.22 5.55
C PRO A 117 5.33 5.00 4.52
N SER A 118 5.98 5.94 3.83
CA SER A 118 5.34 6.72 2.78
C SER A 118 4.81 5.83 1.66
N ILE A 119 3.76 6.28 0.97
CA ILE A 119 3.18 5.57 -0.17
C ILE A 119 4.24 5.25 -1.24
N LEU A 120 5.20 6.17 -1.42
CA LEU A 120 6.31 6.02 -2.38
C LEU A 120 7.25 4.89 -1.98
N ARG A 121 7.60 4.74 -0.70
CA ARG A 121 8.46 3.64 -0.23
C ARG A 121 7.78 2.28 -0.39
N ARG A 122 6.49 2.21 -0.07
CA ARG A 122 5.69 0.99 -0.26
C ARG A 122 5.58 0.63 -1.74
N GLY A 123 5.38 1.63 -2.61
CA GLY A 123 5.39 1.43 -4.06
C GLY A 123 6.74 0.97 -4.60
N LEU A 124 7.86 1.53 -4.09
CA LEU A 124 9.20 1.09 -4.46
C LEU A 124 9.46 -0.37 -4.03
N VAL A 125 9.10 -0.72 -2.80
CA VAL A 125 9.19 -2.10 -2.29
C VAL A 125 8.39 -3.06 -3.16
N LEU A 126 7.16 -2.70 -3.52
CA LEU A 126 6.32 -3.48 -4.42
C LEU A 126 6.97 -3.65 -5.80
N PHE A 127 7.48 -2.56 -6.37
CA PHE A 127 8.14 -2.60 -7.68
C PHE A 127 9.39 -3.50 -7.69
N VAL A 128 10.20 -3.45 -6.63
CA VAL A 128 11.38 -4.31 -6.50
C VAL A 128 10.99 -5.78 -6.39
N ALA A 129 9.96 -6.12 -5.61
CA ALA A 129 9.47 -7.48 -5.48
C ALA A 129 8.92 -8.02 -6.82
N ALA A 130 8.04 -7.25 -7.47
CA ALA A 130 7.49 -7.60 -8.78
C ALA A 130 8.59 -7.82 -9.83
N GLY A 131 9.58 -6.92 -9.89
CA GLY A 131 10.72 -7.08 -10.79
C GLY A 131 11.54 -8.34 -10.50
N ALA A 132 11.67 -8.73 -9.24
CA ALA A 132 12.36 -9.95 -8.86
C ALA A 132 11.56 -11.22 -9.20
N HIS A 133 10.23 -11.21 -9.05
CA HIS A 133 9.36 -12.28 -9.53
C HIS A 133 9.51 -12.52 -11.03
N ASP A 134 9.50 -11.42 -11.78
CA ASP A 134 9.68 -11.40 -13.21
C ASP A 134 11.00 -12.02 -13.65
N VAL A 135 12.09 -11.60 -12.99
CA VAL A 135 13.42 -12.12 -13.26
C VAL A 135 13.51 -13.60 -12.88
N LEU A 136 12.96 -14.01 -11.74
CA LEU A 136 12.96 -15.41 -11.35
C LEU A 136 12.21 -16.29 -12.34
N ALA A 137 11.01 -15.89 -12.76
CA ALA A 137 10.23 -16.65 -13.72
C ALA A 137 10.95 -16.79 -15.06
N LYS A 138 11.60 -15.72 -15.53
CA LYS A 138 12.44 -15.76 -16.75
C LYS A 138 13.65 -16.67 -16.57
N LEU A 139 14.31 -16.66 -15.41
CA LEU A 139 15.40 -17.57 -15.10
C LEU A 139 14.93 -19.03 -15.08
N MET A 140 13.78 -19.31 -14.45
CA MET A 140 13.18 -20.64 -14.44
C MET A 140 12.87 -21.14 -15.84
N TYR A 141 12.28 -20.27 -16.67
CA TYR A 141 11.93 -20.60 -18.06
C TYR A 141 13.18 -20.84 -18.93
N ALA A 142 14.20 -20.00 -18.79
CA ALA A 142 15.42 -20.05 -19.61
C ALA A 142 16.35 -21.20 -19.22
N HIS A 143 16.49 -21.49 -17.92
CA HIS A 143 17.43 -22.47 -17.38
C HIS A 143 16.78 -23.78 -16.95
N THR A 144 15.49 -23.97 -17.23
CA THR A 144 14.72 -25.17 -16.84
C THR A 144 14.91 -25.48 -15.36
N LEU A 145 14.62 -24.49 -14.50
CA LEU A 145 14.67 -24.65 -13.04
C LEU A 145 13.28 -24.95 -12.48
N PRO A 146 13.18 -25.71 -11.37
CA PRO A 146 14.28 -26.36 -10.62
C PRO A 146 14.97 -27.48 -11.41
N ALA A 147 16.29 -27.64 -11.19
CA ALA A 147 17.06 -28.69 -11.86
C ALA A 147 16.51 -30.08 -11.50
N ASP A 148 16.49 -30.98 -12.50
CA ASP A 148 16.04 -32.38 -12.39
C ASP A 148 14.58 -32.57 -11.94
N ALA A 149 13.75 -31.51 -11.98
CA ALA A 149 12.34 -31.58 -11.63
C ALA A 149 11.45 -31.78 -12.88
N GLY A 150 10.95 -32.99 -13.08
CA GLY A 150 9.94 -33.28 -14.11
C GLY A 150 10.42 -33.04 -15.56
N THR A 151 9.46 -32.91 -16.48
CA THR A 151 9.74 -32.67 -17.91
C THR A 151 9.93 -31.20 -18.22
N ILE A 152 10.64 -30.87 -19.32
CA ILE A 152 10.84 -29.48 -19.77
C ILE A 152 9.51 -28.72 -19.96
N ALA A 153 8.47 -29.41 -20.45
CA ALA A 153 7.14 -28.81 -20.61
C ALA A 153 6.57 -28.38 -19.25
N GLN A 154 6.59 -29.27 -18.26
CA GLN A 154 6.10 -28.98 -16.91
C GLN A 154 6.90 -27.86 -16.22
N LEU A 155 8.22 -27.81 -16.42
CA LEU A 155 9.06 -26.74 -15.90
C LEU A 155 8.72 -25.37 -16.51
N ARG A 156 8.46 -25.34 -17.82
CA ARG A 156 8.03 -24.12 -18.51
C ARG A 156 6.63 -23.67 -18.08
N ASP A 157 5.71 -24.62 -17.92
CA ASP A 157 4.36 -24.33 -17.40
C ASP A 157 4.45 -23.76 -15.97
N GLY A 158 5.30 -24.34 -15.12
CA GLY A 158 5.56 -23.83 -13.77
C GLY A 158 6.16 -22.42 -13.77
N ALA A 159 7.11 -22.15 -14.67
CA ALA A 159 7.68 -20.81 -14.84
C ALA A 159 6.65 -19.79 -15.35
N GLN A 160 5.77 -20.18 -16.26
CA GLN A 160 4.67 -19.33 -16.72
C GLN A 160 3.65 -19.07 -15.62
N LEU A 161 3.33 -20.07 -14.80
CA LEU A 161 2.44 -19.91 -13.66
C LEU A 161 3.04 -18.94 -12.64
N MET A 162 4.35 -19.02 -12.39
CA MET A 162 5.08 -18.05 -11.56
C MET A 162 4.99 -16.63 -12.15
N PHE A 163 5.23 -16.50 -13.46
CA PHE A 163 5.19 -15.21 -14.16
C PHE A 163 3.82 -14.56 -14.08
N TYR A 164 2.79 -15.21 -14.62
CA TYR A 164 1.44 -14.64 -14.68
C TYR A 164 0.77 -14.56 -13.30
N GLY A 165 1.04 -15.55 -12.43
CA GLY A 165 0.51 -15.56 -11.07
C GLY A 165 1.10 -14.45 -10.21
N GLY A 166 2.42 -14.26 -10.27
CA GLY A 166 3.14 -13.17 -9.60
C GLY A 166 2.64 -11.82 -10.07
N ASP A 167 2.68 -11.58 -11.39
CA ASP A 167 2.21 -10.33 -12.00
C ASP A 167 0.77 -9.99 -11.59
N MET A 168 -0.12 -10.98 -11.59
CA MET A 168 -1.52 -10.75 -11.20
C MET A 168 -1.63 -10.29 -9.75
N ILE A 169 -0.91 -10.91 -8.81
CA ILE A 169 -0.93 -10.51 -7.40
C ILE A 169 -0.28 -9.13 -7.22
N ASP A 170 0.85 -8.87 -7.89
CA ASP A 170 1.56 -7.60 -7.82
C ASP A 170 0.71 -6.44 -8.37
N LEU A 171 -0.02 -6.66 -9.45
CA LEU A 171 -0.98 -5.70 -10.00
C LEU A 171 -2.16 -5.45 -9.04
N LEU A 172 -2.68 -6.48 -8.38
CA LEU A 172 -3.75 -6.33 -7.38
C LEU A 172 -3.26 -5.51 -6.18
N LEU A 173 -2.05 -5.76 -5.69
CA LEU A 173 -1.44 -4.98 -4.61
C LEU A 173 -1.15 -3.54 -5.05
N ALA A 174 -0.70 -3.33 -6.27
CA ALA A 174 -0.48 -2.01 -6.85
C ALA A 174 -1.80 -1.22 -6.93
N ALA A 175 -2.87 -1.85 -7.43
CA ALA A 175 -4.20 -1.25 -7.48
C ALA A 175 -4.71 -0.90 -6.08
N ALA A 176 -4.54 -1.80 -5.10
CA ALA A 176 -4.89 -1.54 -3.71
C ALA A 176 -4.08 -0.39 -3.10
N LEU A 177 -2.80 -0.24 -3.45
CA LEU A 177 -1.97 0.88 -3.02
C LEU A 177 -2.43 2.19 -3.68
N MET A 178 -2.74 2.17 -4.97
CA MET A 178 -3.20 3.35 -5.72
C MET A 178 -4.57 3.85 -5.23
N THR A 179 -5.52 2.95 -4.94
CA THR A 179 -6.81 3.33 -4.35
C THR A 179 -6.64 4.01 -2.99
N GLN A 180 -5.71 3.53 -2.16
CA GLN A 180 -5.37 4.20 -0.90
C GLN A 180 -4.78 5.59 -1.09
N TRP A 181 -3.92 5.76 -2.10
CA TRP A 181 -3.33 7.05 -2.44
C TRP A 181 -4.40 8.04 -2.92
N TYR A 182 -5.21 7.63 -3.88
CA TYR A 182 -6.30 8.45 -4.43
C TYR A 182 -7.28 8.89 -3.34
N ALA A 183 -7.72 7.96 -2.49
CA ALA A 183 -8.62 8.27 -1.38
C ALA A 183 -7.99 9.23 -0.34
N ARG A 184 -6.66 9.23 -0.17
CA ARG A 184 -5.97 10.19 0.71
C ARG A 184 -5.91 11.58 0.07
N GLY A 185 -5.61 11.66 -1.22
CA GLY A 185 -5.59 12.91 -1.98
C GLY A 185 -6.93 13.63 -1.98
N GLY A 186 -8.03 12.89 -2.25
CA GLY A 186 -9.38 13.46 -2.21
C GLY A 186 -9.73 14.08 -0.85
N ARG A 187 -9.40 13.38 0.25
CA ARG A 187 -9.62 13.92 1.62
C ARG A 187 -8.79 15.18 1.92
N GLU A 188 -7.62 15.34 1.31
CA GLU A 188 -6.75 16.49 1.53
C GLU A 188 -7.23 17.74 0.77
N LEU A 189 -7.73 17.54 -0.46
CA LEU A 189 -8.37 18.60 -1.25
C LEU A 189 -9.64 19.13 -0.54
N ASP A 190 -10.49 18.23 -0.05
CA ASP A 190 -11.74 18.58 0.65
C ASP A 190 -11.48 19.43 1.91
N ARG A 191 -10.46 19.03 2.69
CA ARG A 191 -10.00 19.80 3.86
C ARG A 191 -9.43 21.16 3.47
N SER A 192 -8.74 21.25 2.34
CA SER A 192 -8.15 22.49 1.86
C SER A 192 -9.21 23.48 1.38
N HIS A 193 -10.25 22.98 0.69
CA HIS A 193 -11.41 23.76 0.27
C HIS A 193 -12.18 24.31 1.48
N ARG A 194 -12.49 23.47 2.48
CA ARG A 194 -13.14 23.91 3.73
C ARG A 194 -12.35 25.00 4.46
N ARG A 195 -11.03 24.86 4.54
CA ARG A 195 -10.15 25.89 5.14
C ARG A 195 -10.17 27.21 4.37
N ALA A 196 -10.21 27.16 3.03
CA ALA A 196 -10.28 28.37 2.21
C ALA A 196 -11.57 29.16 2.46
N ILE A 197 -12.72 28.47 2.56
CA ILE A 197 -14.02 29.08 2.87
C ILE A 197 -14.01 29.75 4.26
N THR A 198 -13.45 29.09 5.28
CA THR A 198 -13.35 29.66 6.63
C THR A 198 -12.48 30.92 6.66
N LEU A 199 -11.42 30.98 5.85
CA LEU A 199 -10.50 32.13 5.79
C LEU A 199 -11.07 33.31 5.01
N SER A 200 -11.98 33.10 4.06
CA SER A 200 -12.64 34.18 3.32
C SER A 200 -13.85 34.78 4.04
N ALA A 201 -14.28 34.17 5.15
CA ALA A 201 -15.42 34.62 5.96
C ALA A 201 -15.01 35.59 7.09
N HIS A 202 -13.72 35.92 7.20
CA HIS A 202 -13.13 36.87 8.15
C HIS A 202 -12.40 37.98 7.39
#